data_AF-A0A7K9Z3H3-F1
#
_entry.id   AF-A0A7K9Z3H3-F1
#
_cell.length_a   1.000
_cell.length_b   1.000
_cell.length_c   1.000
_cell.angle_alpha   90.00
_cell.angle_beta   90.00
_cell.angle_gamma   90.00
#
_symmetry.space_group_name_H-M   'P 1'
#
loop_
_entity.id
_entity.type
_entity.pdbx_description
1 polymer ?
#
loop_
_entity_poly.entity_id
_entity_poly.type
_entity_poly.pdbx_seq_one_letter_code
_entity_poly.pdbx_strand_id
1 'polypeptide(L)'
;GTYLANNSTCLPCKKDEYTEYLNDFSKCLGCRICREDQVELSPCVATRNTQCACKNGTFCLPDHPCEMCQKCQTRCPKGQVTIALCTPHSDLKCGPPLDISSSFPMYIITITAPLAVVLGFLLLVLWKCYCNHHGAGEGGSWAAAGTRGPHPSRNRLLRRLGIWDNSCNEQTYQQQQQQLLPAVQGSEVPRAVELEEMPPRTSNPNVETQRKLVPVPGEDPIVLLRRSFNTFVNCVPFPEWKMFGRALDLSENDIYLAEQHDRRSREPFFQMLNTWLNRQGSNASVNTLLETLARIGLGGVADKVASELVKEGYFQYKVS
;
A
#
# COMPACT_ATOMS: atom_id res chain seq x y z
N GLY A 1 -4.42 -9.87 22.48
CA GLY A 1 -5.44 -10.45 23.39
C GLY A 1 -4.90 -10.81 24.75
N THR A 2 -3.88 -10.10 25.19
CA THR A 2 -3.31 -10.16 26.53
C THR A 2 -3.02 -8.73 26.98
N TYR A 3 -2.85 -8.55 28.27
CA TYR A 3 -2.43 -7.31 28.91
C TYR A 3 -1.31 -7.62 29.92
N LEU A 4 -0.50 -6.62 30.28
CA LEU A 4 0.63 -6.78 31.19
C LEU A 4 0.16 -6.67 32.66
N ALA A 5 0.25 -7.77 33.39
CA ALA A 5 0.07 -7.84 34.83
C ALA A 5 1.44 -7.85 35.53
N ASN A 6 1.61 -7.00 36.54
CA ASN A 6 2.77 -6.97 37.44
C ASN A 6 4.14 -6.99 36.72
N ASN A 7 4.31 -6.05 35.79
CA ASN A 7 5.58 -5.67 35.14
C ASN A 7 6.38 -6.80 34.44
N SER A 8 5.79 -7.99 34.24
CA SER A 8 6.46 -9.13 33.61
C SER A 8 5.54 -10.28 33.15
N THR A 9 4.28 -10.32 33.56
CA THR A 9 3.36 -11.44 33.25
C THR A 9 2.26 -10.99 32.31
N CYS A 10 2.12 -11.64 31.14
CA CYS A 10 1.00 -11.38 30.23
C CYS A 10 -0.22 -12.22 30.62
N LEU A 11 -1.32 -11.58 30.99
CA LEU A 11 -2.60 -12.25 31.27
C LEU A 11 -3.57 -12.10 30.10
N PRO A 12 -4.39 -13.12 29.80
CA PRO A 12 -5.37 -13.05 28.71
C PRO A 12 -6.49 -12.05 29.03
N CYS A 13 -7.04 -11.44 27.98
CA CYS A 13 -8.25 -10.62 28.10
C CYS A 13 -9.44 -11.44 28.57
N LYS A 14 -10.33 -10.83 29.35
CA LYS A 14 -11.58 -11.45 29.77
C LYS A 14 -12.58 -11.45 28.60
N LYS A 15 -13.72 -12.13 28.82
CA LYS A 15 -14.88 -11.99 27.95
C LYS A 15 -15.29 -10.50 27.91
N ASP A 16 -15.63 -10.01 26.73
CA ASP A 16 -15.99 -8.61 26.48
C ASP A 16 -14.82 -7.61 26.63
N GLU A 17 -13.59 -8.10 26.58
CA GLU A 17 -12.38 -7.29 26.46
C GLU A 17 -11.47 -7.79 25.32
N TYR A 18 -10.69 -6.89 24.74
CA TYR A 18 -9.74 -7.22 23.68
C TYR A 18 -8.48 -6.35 23.70
N THR A 19 -7.43 -6.86 23.06
CA THR A 19 -6.26 -6.09 22.63
C THR A 19 -5.82 -6.63 21.28
N GLU A 20 -5.79 -5.79 20.25
CA GLU A 20 -5.50 -6.25 18.88
C GLU A 20 -4.00 -6.42 18.64
N TYR A 21 -3.21 -5.47 19.11
CA TYR A 21 -1.77 -5.42 18.92
C TYR A 21 -1.01 -5.76 20.20
N LEU A 22 0.30 -6.01 20.06
CA LEU A 22 1.21 -6.09 21.20
C LEU A 22 1.13 -4.79 22.00
N ASN A 23 1.00 -4.92 23.31
CA ASN A 23 0.71 -3.81 24.19
C ASN A 23 1.32 -4.08 25.56
N ASP A 24 1.48 -3.00 26.31
CA ASP A 24 1.91 -2.94 27.71
C ASP A 24 0.75 -2.49 28.62
N PHE A 25 -0.49 -2.58 28.13
CA PHE A 25 -1.65 -2.10 28.88
C PHE A 25 -1.79 -2.88 30.19
N SER A 26 -2.16 -2.18 31.26
CA SER A 26 -2.42 -2.79 32.56
C SER A 26 -3.78 -3.53 32.63
N LYS A 27 -4.60 -3.39 31.59
CA LYS A 27 -5.89 -4.07 31.38
C LYS A 27 -6.22 -4.09 29.89
N CYS A 28 -7.08 -5.01 29.47
CA CYS A 28 -7.58 -5.03 28.10
C CYS A 28 -8.60 -3.90 27.84
N LEU A 29 -8.86 -3.61 26.56
CA LEU A 29 -9.84 -2.63 26.12
C LEU A 29 -11.24 -3.24 26.15
N GLY A 30 -12.24 -2.49 26.61
CA GLY A 30 -13.63 -2.96 26.56
C GLY A 30 -14.11 -3.10 25.12
N CYS A 31 -14.84 -4.17 24.85
CA CYS A 31 -15.46 -4.38 23.55
C CYS A 31 -16.55 -3.33 23.29
N ARG A 32 -16.61 -2.86 22.04
CA ARG A 32 -17.69 -2.00 21.57
C ARG A 32 -18.98 -2.81 21.49
N ILE A 33 -20.09 -2.18 21.88
CA ILE A 33 -21.43 -2.71 21.64
C ILE A 33 -22.01 -2.01 20.41
N CYS A 34 -22.57 -2.77 19.48
CA CYS A 34 -23.23 -2.18 18.32
C CYS A 34 -24.51 -1.47 18.75
N ARG A 35 -24.71 -0.26 18.22
CA ARG A 35 -25.92 0.54 18.48
C ARG A 35 -27.14 -0.06 17.79
N GLU A 36 -28.32 0.45 18.11
CA GLU A 36 -29.59 0.02 17.50
C GLU A 36 -29.64 0.27 15.99
N ASP A 37 -28.93 1.26 15.45
CA ASP A 37 -28.84 1.56 14.01
C ASP A 37 -27.80 0.68 13.28
N GLN A 38 -27.11 -0.19 14.02
CA GLN A 38 -26.02 -1.03 13.52
C GLN A 38 -26.36 -2.52 13.59
N VAL A 39 -25.58 -3.30 12.85
CA VAL A 39 -25.56 -4.76 12.92
C VAL A 39 -24.16 -5.21 13.29
N GLU A 40 -24.09 -6.25 14.14
CA GLU A 40 -22.83 -6.92 14.46
C GLU A 40 -22.43 -7.79 13.26
N LEU A 41 -21.33 -7.42 12.61
CA LEU A 41 -20.73 -8.24 11.56
C LEU A 41 -19.88 -9.36 12.14
N SER A 42 -19.22 -9.09 13.27
CA SER A 42 -18.44 -10.09 13.96
C SER A 42 -18.37 -9.81 15.47
N PRO A 43 -18.45 -10.85 16.31
CA PRO A 43 -18.39 -10.70 17.76
C PRO A 43 -17.01 -10.26 18.21
N CYS A 44 -16.96 -9.69 19.42
CA CYS A 44 -15.70 -9.39 20.07
C CYS A 44 -14.96 -10.67 20.47
N VAL A 45 -13.65 -10.66 20.29
CA VAL A 45 -12.75 -11.71 20.76
C VAL A 45 -11.52 -11.06 21.40
N ALA A 46 -10.75 -11.81 22.18
CA ALA A 46 -9.60 -11.26 22.90
C ALA A 46 -8.61 -10.49 21.99
N THR A 47 -8.53 -10.80 20.70
CA THR A 47 -7.61 -10.15 19.74
C THR A 47 -8.29 -9.16 18.80
N ARG A 48 -9.60 -8.92 18.90
CA ARG A 48 -10.30 -8.05 17.95
C ARG A 48 -11.58 -7.51 18.56
N ASN A 49 -11.81 -6.21 18.38
CA ASN A 49 -13.05 -5.58 18.79
C ASN A 49 -14.25 -6.15 18.03
N THR A 50 -15.44 -5.94 18.57
CA THR A 50 -16.70 -6.08 17.84
C THR A 50 -16.66 -5.23 16.57
N GLN A 51 -17.04 -5.82 15.44
CA GLN A 51 -17.18 -5.09 14.18
C GLN A 51 -18.66 -4.76 13.95
N CYS A 52 -18.97 -3.48 13.92
CA CYS A 52 -20.31 -2.97 13.68
C CYS A 52 -20.39 -2.31 12.30
N ALA A 53 -21.50 -2.53 11.59
CA ALA A 53 -21.81 -1.81 10.35
C ALA A 53 -23.21 -1.22 10.40
N CYS A 54 -23.43 -0.17 9.61
CA CYS A 54 -24.75 0.44 9.48
C CYS A 54 -25.75 -0.54 8.85
N LYS A 55 -27.00 -0.49 9.32
CA LYS A 55 -28.11 -1.28 8.75
C LYS A 55 -28.34 -0.93 7.28
N ASN A 56 -28.94 -1.85 6.53
CA ASN A 56 -29.26 -1.63 5.12
C ASN A 56 -30.06 -0.33 4.91
N GLY A 57 -29.67 0.43 3.89
CA GLY A 57 -30.24 1.76 3.62
C GLY A 57 -29.66 2.88 4.48
N THR A 58 -28.61 2.61 5.26
CA THR A 58 -27.86 3.62 5.99
C THR A 58 -26.34 3.45 5.85
N PHE A 59 -25.58 4.51 6.05
CA PHE A 59 -24.13 4.53 5.85
C PHE A 59 -23.40 5.49 6.81
N CYS A 60 -22.08 5.34 6.92
CA CYS A 60 -21.17 6.28 7.57
C CYS A 60 -19.90 6.44 6.73
N LEU A 61 -19.41 7.66 6.57
CA LEU A 61 -18.16 7.89 5.85
C LEU A 61 -16.94 7.40 6.67
N PRO A 62 -15.91 6.78 6.04
CA PRO A 62 -14.72 6.32 6.73
C PRO A 62 -13.90 7.46 7.36
N ASP A 63 -13.99 8.67 6.81
CA ASP A 63 -13.19 9.82 7.20
C ASP A 63 -13.72 10.55 8.43
N HIS A 64 -14.90 10.17 8.94
CA HIS A 64 -15.55 10.83 10.06
C HIS A 64 -15.97 9.82 11.14
N PRO A 65 -15.92 10.20 12.44
CA PRO A 65 -16.50 9.38 13.50
C PRO A 65 -17.96 9.07 13.21
N CYS A 66 -18.30 7.79 13.12
CA CYS A 66 -19.67 7.33 12.87
C CYS A 66 -20.51 7.41 14.15
N GLU A 67 -20.89 8.62 14.56
CA GLU A 67 -21.76 8.88 15.71
C GLU A 67 -23.17 8.34 15.47
N MET A 68 -23.69 8.47 14.24
CA MET A 68 -24.99 7.96 13.81
C MET A 68 -24.96 7.54 12.32
N CYS A 69 -25.62 6.43 11.98
CA CYS A 69 -25.78 5.98 10.60
C CYS A 69 -26.73 6.89 9.81
N GLN A 70 -26.23 7.48 8.73
CA GLN A 70 -26.97 8.39 7.86
C GLN A 70 -27.81 7.62 6.85
N LYS A 71 -29.02 8.10 6.53
CA LYS A 71 -29.86 7.44 5.52
C LYS A 71 -29.29 7.64 4.12
N CYS A 72 -29.28 6.56 3.33
CA CYS A 72 -28.89 6.63 1.94
C CYS A 72 -29.88 7.49 1.13
N GLN A 73 -29.35 8.21 0.15
CA GLN A 73 -30.15 8.78 -0.91
C GLN A 73 -30.75 7.68 -1.79
N THR A 74 -32.05 7.78 -2.08
CA THR A 74 -32.77 6.74 -2.85
C THR A 74 -32.74 6.96 -4.36
N ARG A 75 -32.51 8.19 -4.81
CA ARG A 75 -32.49 8.58 -6.22
C ARG A 75 -31.53 9.72 -6.47
N CYS A 76 -30.85 9.67 -7.61
CA CYS A 76 -30.00 10.76 -8.05
C CYS A 76 -30.79 12.04 -8.39
N PRO A 77 -30.14 13.22 -8.32
CA PRO A 77 -30.70 14.47 -8.81
C PRO A 77 -31.11 14.37 -10.30
N LYS A 78 -32.03 15.26 -10.73
CA LYS A 78 -32.49 15.30 -12.12
C LYS A 78 -31.31 15.46 -13.08
N GLY A 79 -31.28 14.62 -14.13
CA GLY A 79 -30.22 14.64 -15.14
C GLY A 79 -28.99 13.80 -14.81
N GLN A 80 -28.96 13.12 -13.65
CA GLN A 80 -27.90 12.20 -13.27
C GLN A 80 -28.41 10.76 -13.15
N VAL A 81 -27.53 9.80 -13.45
CA VAL A 81 -27.77 8.37 -13.29
C VAL A 81 -26.95 7.82 -12.13
N THR A 82 -27.42 6.74 -11.53
CA THR A 82 -26.71 6.04 -10.46
C THR A 82 -25.44 5.40 -11.03
N ILE A 83 -24.28 5.82 -10.51
CA ILE A 83 -22.97 5.25 -10.82
C ILE A 83 -22.62 4.13 -9.84
N ALA A 84 -22.94 4.31 -8.57
CA ALA A 84 -22.75 3.29 -7.54
C ALA A 84 -23.90 3.27 -6.53
N LEU A 85 -24.25 2.08 -6.06
CA LEU A 85 -25.24 1.89 -5.02
C LEU A 85 -24.71 2.34 -3.65
N CYS A 86 -25.63 2.66 -2.75
CA CYS A 86 -25.28 2.95 -1.37
C CYS A 86 -24.68 1.70 -0.70
N THR A 87 -23.65 1.91 0.12
CA THR A 87 -22.98 0.89 0.92
C THR A 87 -22.97 1.31 2.39
N PRO A 88 -22.66 0.43 3.36
CA PRO A 88 -22.53 0.84 4.76
C PRO A 88 -21.47 1.94 5.00
N HIS A 89 -20.60 2.20 4.02
CA HIS A 89 -19.49 3.15 4.11
C HIS A 89 -19.59 4.32 3.12
N SER A 90 -20.63 4.40 2.29
CA SER A 90 -20.76 5.47 1.30
C SER A 90 -22.21 5.63 0.84
N ASP A 91 -22.63 6.85 0.57
CA ASP A 91 -23.93 7.09 -0.05
C ASP A 91 -23.98 6.59 -1.52
N LEU A 92 -25.19 6.61 -2.09
CA LEU A 92 -25.48 6.50 -3.52
C LEU A 92 -24.64 7.51 -4.31
N LYS A 93 -23.83 7.04 -5.25
CA LYS A 93 -23.03 7.92 -6.12
C LYS A 93 -23.77 8.19 -7.43
N CYS A 94 -23.82 9.46 -7.81
CA CYS A 94 -24.52 9.96 -8.99
C CYS A 94 -23.55 10.65 -9.95
N GLY A 95 -23.85 10.61 -11.24
CA GLY A 95 -23.16 11.42 -12.22
C GLY A 95 -23.85 11.42 -13.59
N PRO A 96 -23.23 12.01 -14.62
CA PRO A 96 -23.87 12.15 -15.93
C PRO A 96 -24.10 10.78 -16.58
N PRO A 97 -25.16 10.64 -17.41
CA PRO A 97 -25.34 9.43 -18.23
C PRO A 97 -24.10 9.22 -19.09
N LEU A 98 -23.57 7.99 -19.07
CA LEU A 98 -22.46 7.61 -19.95
C LEU A 98 -22.99 7.53 -21.38
N ASP A 99 -22.50 8.39 -22.26
CA ASP A 99 -22.70 8.29 -23.70
C ASP A 99 -21.92 7.08 -24.22
N ILE A 100 -22.55 5.89 -24.18
CA ILE A 100 -22.04 4.72 -24.87
C ILE A 100 -22.35 4.92 -26.36
N SER A 101 -21.60 5.81 -27.03
CA SER A 101 -21.46 5.74 -28.48
C SER A 101 -20.65 4.49 -28.77
N SER A 102 -21.34 3.36 -28.89
CA SER A 102 -20.79 2.04 -29.19
C SER A 102 -20.31 1.96 -30.64
N SER A 103 -19.36 2.80 -31.02
CA SER A 103 -18.52 2.53 -32.18
C SER A 103 -17.41 1.57 -31.76
N PHE A 104 -17.78 0.36 -31.35
CA PHE A 104 -16.84 -0.75 -31.40
C PHE A 104 -16.65 -1.05 -32.88
N PRO A 105 -15.44 -0.93 -33.46
CA PRO A 105 -15.24 -1.24 -34.86
C PRO A 105 -15.49 -2.74 -35.05
N MET A 106 -16.64 -3.09 -35.65
CA MET A 106 -17.01 -4.45 -36.11
C MET A 106 -15.90 -5.14 -36.91
N TYR A 107 -14.94 -4.37 -37.41
CA TYR A 107 -13.70 -4.82 -38.06
C TYR A 107 -12.77 -5.68 -37.18
N ILE A 108 -12.76 -5.49 -35.86
CA ILE A 108 -11.90 -6.31 -34.97
C ILE A 108 -12.40 -7.76 -34.95
N ILE A 109 -13.72 -7.99 -34.93
CA ILE A 109 -14.31 -9.34 -34.90
C ILE A 109 -14.09 -10.07 -36.23
N THR A 110 -14.14 -9.37 -37.36
CA THR A 110 -13.98 -9.97 -38.69
C THR A 110 -12.55 -10.42 -39.00
N ILE A 111 -11.53 -9.84 -38.36
CA ILE A 111 -10.12 -10.24 -38.57
C ILE A 111 -9.66 -11.28 -37.55
N THR A 112 -10.09 -11.18 -36.29
CA THR A 112 -9.62 -12.11 -35.25
C THR A 112 -10.12 -13.55 -35.45
N ALA A 113 -11.34 -13.71 -35.95
CA ALA A 113 -11.93 -15.03 -36.20
C ALA A 113 -11.17 -15.85 -37.27
N PRO A 114 -10.90 -15.34 -38.48
CA PRO A 114 -10.14 -16.09 -39.48
C PRO A 114 -8.68 -16.31 -39.06
N LEU A 115 -8.04 -15.36 -38.37
CA LEU A 115 -6.65 -15.53 -37.91
C LEU A 115 -6.53 -16.67 -36.90
N ALA A 116 -7.48 -16.79 -35.96
CA ALA A 116 -7.50 -17.88 -34.98
C ALA A 116 -7.75 -19.25 -35.64
N VAL A 117 -8.62 -19.32 -36.65
CA VAL A 117 -8.87 -20.55 -37.40
C VAL A 117 -7.64 -20.99 -38.19
N VAL A 118 -6.95 -20.06 -38.86
CA VAL A 118 -5.70 -20.35 -39.58
C VAL A 118 -4.61 -20.82 -38.61
N LEU A 119 -4.45 -20.15 -37.47
CA LEU A 119 -3.48 -20.55 -36.45
C LEU A 119 -3.77 -21.96 -35.90
N GLY A 120 -5.04 -22.26 -35.62
CA GLY A 120 -5.47 -23.60 -35.18
C GLY A 120 -5.21 -24.68 -36.22
N PHE A 121 -5.45 -24.39 -37.50
CA PHE A 121 -5.19 -25.34 -38.58
C PHE A 121 -3.68 -25.61 -38.75
N LEU A 122 -2.84 -24.58 -38.67
CA LEU A 122 -1.39 -24.73 -38.71
C LEU A 122 -0.87 -25.58 -37.55
N LEU A 123 -1.38 -25.38 -36.34
CA LEU A 123 -1.02 -26.19 -35.17
C LEU A 123 -1.46 -27.66 -35.33
N LEU A 124 -2.62 -27.93 -35.92
CA LEU A 124 -3.08 -29.29 -36.21
C LEU A 124 -2.23 -30.00 -37.27
N VAL A 125 -1.79 -29.27 -38.30
CA VAL A 125 -0.87 -29.80 -39.32
C VAL A 125 0.49 -30.11 -38.70
N LEU A 126 1.04 -29.20 -37.89
CA LEU A 126 2.31 -29.41 -37.18
C LEU A 126 2.23 -30.59 -36.21
N TRP A 127 1.12 -30.74 -35.47
CA TRP A 127 0.85 -31.92 -34.63
C TRP A 127 0.88 -33.19 -35.48
N LYS A 128 0.12 -33.24 -36.59
CA LYS A 128 0.09 -34.44 -37.44
C LYS A 128 1.46 -34.77 -38.04
N CYS A 129 2.24 -33.77 -38.45
CA CYS A 129 3.61 -33.97 -38.92
C CYS A 129 4.51 -34.53 -37.80
N TYR A 130 4.39 -34.01 -36.58
CA TYR A 130 5.14 -34.50 -35.42
C TYR A 130 4.78 -35.95 -35.05
N CYS A 131 3.50 -36.30 -35.05
CA CYS A 131 3.04 -37.66 -34.75
C CYS A 131 3.36 -38.66 -35.87
N ASN A 132 3.33 -38.25 -37.15
CA ASN A 132 3.74 -39.13 -38.25
C ASN A 132 5.24 -39.42 -38.22
N HIS A 133 6.06 -38.51 -37.69
CA HIS A 133 7.51 -38.72 -37.65
C HIS A 133 7.96 -39.64 -36.51
N HIS A 134 7.17 -39.77 -35.44
CA HIS A 134 7.49 -40.58 -34.26
C HIS A 134 6.89 -42.00 -34.26
N GLY A 135 6.25 -42.41 -35.36
CA GLY A 135 5.64 -43.74 -35.54
C GLY A 135 6.56 -44.76 -36.23
N ALA A 136 7.82 -44.87 -35.84
CA ALA A 136 8.67 -46.01 -36.20
C ALA A 136 9.84 -46.14 -35.18
N GLY A 137 9.74 -47.08 -34.25
CA GLY A 137 10.82 -47.40 -33.30
C GLY A 137 10.32 -48.21 -32.10
N GLU A 138 10.72 -49.47 -32.07
CA GLU A 138 10.28 -50.58 -31.22
C GLU A 138 10.49 -50.46 -29.70
N GLY A 139 9.51 -51.00 -28.96
CA GLY A 139 9.65 -52.07 -27.96
C GLY A 139 10.87 -52.17 -27.03
N GLY A 140 10.61 -52.13 -25.72
CA GLY A 140 11.49 -52.72 -24.70
C GLY A 140 11.04 -52.40 -23.26
N SER A 141 10.70 -53.43 -22.48
CA SER A 141 10.23 -53.30 -21.09
C SER A 141 11.26 -53.70 -20.01
N TRP A 142 10.98 -53.18 -18.81
CA TRP A 142 11.30 -53.63 -17.44
C TRP A 142 12.72 -53.47 -16.84
N ALA A 143 12.69 -52.76 -15.71
CA ALA A 143 13.37 -53.03 -14.43
C ALA A 143 14.78 -52.46 -14.16
N ALA A 144 14.74 -51.40 -13.33
CA ALA A 144 15.45 -51.24 -12.06
C ALA A 144 16.98 -51.33 -12.03
N ALA A 145 17.62 -50.16 -11.86
CA ALA A 145 18.73 -50.00 -10.93
C ALA A 145 18.79 -48.53 -10.47
N GLY A 146 18.65 -48.32 -9.16
CA GLY A 146 18.79 -47.02 -8.56
C GLY A 146 20.19 -46.48 -8.73
N THR A 147 20.30 -45.23 -9.15
CA THR A 147 21.45 -44.37 -8.86
C THR A 147 20.98 -42.92 -8.82
N ARG A 148 21.55 -42.20 -7.85
CA ARG A 148 21.35 -40.80 -7.50
C ARG A 148 21.03 -39.92 -8.70
N GLY A 149 19.80 -39.42 -8.73
CA GLY A 149 19.37 -38.38 -9.65
C GLY A 149 19.84 -36.99 -9.21
N PRO A 150 20.00 -36.05 -10.15
CA PRO A 150 20.85 -34.89 -10.03
C PRO A 150 20.13 -33.69 -9.39
N HIS A 151 20.92 -32.83 -8.74
CA HIS A 151 20.53 -31.48 -8.33
C HIS A 151 19.58 -30.79 -9.32
N PRO A 152 18.42 -30.27 -8.89
CA PRO A 152 17.69 -29.32 -9.70
C PRO A 152 18.33 -27.94 -9.49
N SER A 153 19.31 -27.65 -10.34
CA SER A 153 19.71 -26.29 -10.73
C SER A 153 18.57 -25.62 -11.50
N ARG A 154 17.39 -25.53 -10.90
CA ARG A 154 16.17 -24.92 -11.47
C ARG A 154 15.68 -23.69 -10.68
N ASN A 155 16.55 -23.12 -9.83
CA ASN A 155 16.25 -21.89 -9.09
C ASN A 155 17.07 -20.67 -9.53
N ARG A 156 17.93 -20.75 -10.55
CA ARG A 156 18.67 -19.56 -11.03
C ARG A 156 17.83 -18.60 -11.86
N LEU A 157 16.85 -19.08 -12.63
CA LEU A 157 16.00 -18.19 -13.45
C LEU A 157 14.97 -17.44 -12.60
N LEU A 158 14.40 -18.10 -11.58
CA LEU A 158 13.49 -17.47 -10.61
C LEU A 158 14.22 -16.46 -9.70
N ARG A 159 15.50 -16.69 -9.37
CA ARG A 159 16.34 -15.69 -8.68
C ARG A 159 16.63 -14.44 -9.52
N ARG A 160 16.55 -14.53 -10.86
CA ARG A 160 16.83 -13.41 -11.78
C ARG A 160 15.60 -12.57 -12.10
N LEU A 161 14.41 -13.09 -11.82
CA LEU A 161 13.13 -12.40 -12.04
C LEU A 161 12.66 -11.56 -10.83
N GLY A 162 13.35 -11.62 -9.68
CA GLY A 162 13.10 -10.72 -8.55
C GLY A 162 11.73 -10.85 -7.90
N ILE A 163 11.08 -12.01 -8.03
CA ILE A 163 9.74 -12.24 -7.47
C ILE A 163 9.88 -12.97 -6.13
N TRP A 164 9.81 -12.13 -5.09
CA TRP A 164 9.58 -12.36 -3.66
C TRP A 164 10.77 -12.55 -2.69
N ASP A 165 10.68 -11.67 -1.68
CA ASP A 165 11.21 -11.60 -0.32
C ASP A 165 12.71 -11.49 -0.08
N ASN A 166 13.08 -10.46 0.70
CA ASN A 166 13.45 -10.67 2.11
C ASN A 166 14.08 -9.39 2.74
N SER A 167 13.91 -9.26 4.05
CA SER A 167 15.01 -8.96 5.01
C SER A 167 15.14 -7.60 5.69
N CYS A 168 14.25 -6.62 5.51
CA CYS A 168 14.38 -5.34 6.25
C CYS A 168 13.32 -5.09 7.35
N ASN A 169 12.32 -5.97 7.49
CA ASN A 169 11.21 -5.76 8.43
C ASN A 169 11.38 -6.45 9.79
N GLU A 170 12.40 -7.31 9.97
CA GLU A 170 12.60 -8.02 11.24
C GLU A 170 13.44 -7.20 12.25
N GLN A 171 14.34 -6.31 11.76
CA GLN A 171 15.28 -5.61 12.64
C GLN A 171 14.77 -4.27 13.18
N THR A 172 13.94 -3.55 12.41
CA THR A 172 13.45 -2.22 12.80
C THR A 172 12.41 -2.28 13.93
N TYR A 173 11.58 -3.33 13.97
CA TYR A 173 10.55 -3.51 14.99
C TYR A 173 11.12 -3.74 16.40
N GLN A 174 12.33 -4.32 16.51
CA GLN A 174 12.96 -4.58 17.81
C GLN A 174 13.63 -3.34 18.42
N GLN A 175 14.01 -2.35 17.61
CA GLN A 175 14.79 -1.21 18.10
C GLN A 175 13.93 -0.04 18.60
N GLN A 176 12.67 0.05 18.15
CA GLN A 176 11.77 1.15 18.49
C GLN A 176 11.08 0.99 19.86
N GLN A 177 11.23 -0.17 20.52
CA GLN A 177 10.54 -0.47 21.79
C GLN A 177 11.34 -0.10 23.05
N GLN A 178 12.51 0.54 22.94
CA GLN A 178 13.45 0.66 24.08
C GLN A 178 13.75 2.08 24.61
N GLN A 179 13.20 3.15 24.03
CA GLN A 179 13.35 4.52 24.54
C GLN A 179 12.07 5.27 24.16
N LEU A 180 11.20 5.80 25.02
CA LEU A 180 11.39 6.46 26.30
C LEU A 180 10.10 6.37 27.12
N LEU A 181 10.24 6.28 28.44
CA LEU A 181 9.67 7.21 29.44
C LEU A 181 10.47 6.98 30.74
N PRO A 182 10.73 8.00 31.59
CA PRO A 182 9.66 8.46 32.48
C PRO A 182 9.68 9.91 33.05
N ALA A 183 8.49 10.31 33.54
CA ALA A 183 8.14 11.14 34.72
C ALA A 183 8.48 12.66 34.70
N VAL A 184 7.66 13.60 35.20
CA VAL A 184 7.00 13.71 36.53
C VAL A 184 5.74 14.61 36.48
N GLN A 185 4.91 14.41 37.52
CA GLN A 185 3.54 14.83 37.89
C GLN A 185 3.23 16.32 38.17
N GLY A 186 1.92 16.63 38.19
CA GLY A 186 1.25 17.66 39.01
C GLY A 186 0.16 18.43 38.23
N SER A 187 -1.13 18.11 38.30
CA SER A 187 -2.18 18.40 39.32
C SER A 187 -3.01 19.68 39.02
N GLU A 188 -4.34 19.47 39.06
CA GLU A 188 -5.48 20.40 39.19
C GLU A 188 -6.06 21.18 37.98
N VAL A 189 -7.40 21.16 37.94
CA VAL A 189 -8.32 21.72 36.93
C VAL A 189 -8.75 23.14 37.35
N PRO A 190 -8.90 24.08 36.40
CA PRO A 190 -10.16 24.83 36.35
C PRO A 190 -10.74 25.03 34.94
N ARG A 191 -12.01 25.44 34.99
CA ARG A 191 -13.03 25.69 33.95
C ARG A 191 -12.64 26.70 32.86
N ALA A 192 -13.19 26.43 31.66
CA ALA A 192 -13.59 27.30 30.56
C ALA A 192 -13.08 28.76 30.53
N VAL A 193 -12.23 29.06 29.52
CA VAL A 193 -12.11 30.39 28.90
C VAL A 193 -11.92 30.23 27.38
N GLU A 194 -12.49 31.20 26.70
CA GLU A 194 -12.72 31.49 25.28
C GLU A 194 -11.45 31.61 24.41
N LEU A 195 -11.64 31.45 23.09
CA LEU A 195 -10.62 31.57 22.03
C LEU A 195 -9.82 32.88 22.11
N GLU A 196 -8.50 32.80 21.98
CA GLU A 196 -7.62 33.81 21.36
C GLU A 196 -6.41 33.12 20.71
N GLU A 197 -6.00 33.61 19.54
CA GLU A 197 -4.91 33.10 18.69
C GLU A 197 -3.52 33.27 19.33
N MET A 198 -2.59 32.34 19.04
CA MET A 198 -1.15 32.54 19.31
C MET A 198 -0.25 32.17 18.11
N PRO A 199 0.92 32.82 17.99
CA PRO A 199 1.73 32.96 16.77
C PRO A 199 2.67 31.75 16.53
N PRO A 200 3.33 31.66 15.35
CA PRO A 200 4.01 30.43 14.94
C PRO A 200 5.27 30.14 15.77
N ARG A 201 5.43 28.89 16.21
CA ARG A 201 6.67 28.41 16.83
C ARG A 201 7.80 28.35 15.81
N THR A 202 8.90 28.99 16.18
CA THR A 202 10.19 29.00 15.49
C THR A 202 10.83 27.61 15.42
N SER A 203 11.56 27.39 14.33
CA SER A 203 12.33 26.22 13.94
C SER A 203 13.43 25.82 14.94
N ASN A 204 13.60 24.51 15.14
CA ASN A 204 14.72 23.92 15.88
C ASN A 204 15.97 23.87 14.98
N PRO A 205 17.18 24.24 15.45
CA PRO A 205 18.34 24.55 14.58
C PRO A 205 19.24 23.36 14.23
N ASN A 206 18.74 22.12 14.17
CA ASN A 206 19.58 20.95 13.91
C ASN A 206 19.27 20.22 12.58
N VAL A 207 18.98 21.00 11.52
CA VAL A 207 18.75 20.50 10.15
C VAL A 207 19.92 20.92 9.26
N GLU A 208 21.13 20.56 9.63
CA GLU A 208 22.31 20.77 8.78
C GLU A 208 23.21 19.54 8.83
N THR A 209 22.90 18.56 7.98
CA THR A 209 23.89 17.73 7.24
C THR A 209 23.21 16.62 6.42
N GLN A 210 22.03 16.86 5.83
CA GLN A 210 21.60 15.97 4.75
C GLN A 210 22.49 16.26 3.53
N ARG A 211 23.45 15.36 3.26
CA ARG A 211 24.38 15.48 2.14
C ARG A 211 23.59 15.53 0.85
N LYS A 212 23.56 16.72 0.22
CA LYS A 212 22.76 16.97 -0.98
C LYS A 212 23.20 16.08 -2.13
N LEU A 213 22.24 15.43 -2.79
CA LEU A 213 22.49 14.65 -3.99
C LEU A 213 22.37 15.53 -5.23
N VAL A 214 23.27 15.31 -6.18
CA VAL A 214 23.20 15.89 -7.53
C VAL A 214 23.12 14.77 -8.57
N PRO A 215 22.34 14.95 -9.65
CA PRO A 215 22.29 13.97 -10.74
C PRO A 215 23.68 13.78 -11.37
N VAL A 216 23.98 12.56 -11.81
CA VAL A 216 25.23 12.29 -12.54
C VAL A 216 25.19 13.01 -13.90
N PRO A 217 26.32 13.59 -14.38
CA PRO A 217 26.36 14.29 -15.66
C PRO A 217 26.01 13.36 -16.85
N GLY A 218 25.23 13.87 -17.80
CA GLY A 218 24.96 13.20 -19.08
C GLY A 218 23.57 12.57 -19.22
N GLU A 219 22.78 12.50 -18.15
CA GLU A 219 21.38 12.06 -18.20
C GLU A 219 20.42 13.16 -17.72
N ASP A 220 19.18 13.13 -18.21
CA ASP A 220 18.14 14.09 -17.82
C ASP A 220 17.78 13.93 -16.32
N PRO A 221 17.84 15.01 -15.52
CA PRO A 221 17.54 14.98 -14.09
C PRO A 221 16.16 14.41 -13.73
N ILE A 222 15.13 14.65 -14.56
CA ILE A 222 13.76 14.16 -14.34
C ILE A 222 13.68 12.66 -14.64
N VAL A 223 14.42 12.18 -15.64
CA VAL A 223 14.51 10.74 -15.94
C VAL A 223 15.21 10.00 -14.80
N LEU A 224 16.31 10.55 -14.30
CA LEU A 224 17.03 10.00 -13.14
C LEU A 224 16.16 10.03 -11.88
N LEU A 225 15.43 11.12 -11.65
CA LEU A 225 14.47 11.22 -10.55
C LEU A 225 13.38 10.15 -10.65
N ARG A 226 12.77 9.94 -11.82
CA ARG A 226 11.74 8.90 -12.00
C ARG A 226 12.32 7.49 -11.79
N ARG A 227 13.56 7.22 -12.22
CA ARG A 227 14.22 5.93 -11.95
C ARG A 227 14.45 5.69 -10.46
N SER A 228 14.75 6.75 -9.71
CA SER A 228 14.96 6.67 -8.26
C SER A 228 13.74 6.15 -7.48
N PHE A 229 12.52 6.29 -8.03
CA PHE A 229 11.28 5.93 -7.34
C PHE A 229 11.23 4.46 -6.91
N ASN A 230 11.81 3.54 -7.69
CA ASN A 230 11.89 2.14 -7.28
C ASN A 230 12.64 1.97 -5.96
N THR A 231 13.70 2.74 -5.75
CA THR A 231 14.52 2.73 -4.54
C THR A 231 13.70 3.24 -3.35
N PHE A 232 12.92 4.31 -3.52
CA PHE A 232 11.97 4.78 -2.50
C PHE A 232 10.91 3.72 -2.17
N VAL A 233 10.27 3.17 -3.18
CA VAL A 233 9.22 2.12 -3.07
C VAL A 233 9.73 0.86 -2.34
N ASN A 234 11.02 0.56 -2.45
CA ASN A 234 11.64 -0.57 -1.77
C ASN A 234 12.11 -0.25 -0.34
N CYS A 235 12.42 1.01 -0.03
CA CYS A 235 13.01 1.39 1.25
C CYS A 235 12.00 2.00 2.24
N VAL A 236 10.96 2.68 1.77
CA VAL A 236 9.98 3.35 2.64
C VAL A 236 8.95 2.33 3.14
N PRO A 237 8.74 2.23 4.47
CA PRO A 237 7.77 1.29 5.05
C PRO A 237 6.34 1.53 4.56
N PHE A 238 5.61 0.45 4.27
CA PHE A 238 4.22 0.49 3.78
C PHE A 238 3.26 1.39 4.60
N PRO A 239 3.26 1.37 5.94
CA PRO A 239 2.32 2.19 6.72
C PRO A 239 2.52 3.69 6.55
N GLU A 240 3.75 4.11 6.22
CA GLU A 240 4.14 5.53 6.21
C GLU A 240 3.88 6.22 4.87
N TRP A 241 3.47 5.48 3.83
CA TRP A 241 3.27 6.05 2.50
C TRP A 241 2.15 7.07 2.44
N LYS A 242 1.07 6.92 3.22
CA LYS A 242 0.01 7.94 3.31
C LYS A 242 0.52 9.22 3.95
N MET A 243 1.27 9.09 5.04
CA MET A 243 1.89 10.23 5.71
C MET A 243 2.90 10.92 4.80
N PHE A 244 3.70 10.14 4.07
CA PHE A 244 4.66 10.64 3.11
C PHE A 244 4.00 11.37 1.94
N GLY A 245 2.93 10.81 1.36
CA GLY A 245 2.15 11.48 0.31
C GLY A 245 1.56 12.81 0.76
N ARG A 246 0.99 12.86 1.97
CA ARG A 246 0.48 14.11 2.58
C ARG A 246 1.59 15.13 2.80
N ALA A 247 2.75 14.68 3.27
CA ALA A 247 3.91 15.54 3.46
C ALA A 247 4.54 16.01 2.14
N LEU A 248 4.17 15.42 1.00
CA LEU A 248 4.50 15.90 -0.34
C LEU A 248 3.39 16.80 -0.95
N ASP A 249 2.44 17.25 -0.13
CA ASP A 249 1.29 18.08 -0.52
C ASP A 249 0.36 17.44 -1.58
N LEU A 250 0.33 16.11 -1.62
CA LEU A 250 -0.67 15.37 -2.40
C LEU A 250 -2.03 15.42 -1.71
N SER A 251 -3.10 15.58 -2.50
CA SER A 251 -4.46 15.60 -1.95
C SER A 251 -4.90 14.18 -1.57
N GLU A 252 -5.85 14.05 -0.64
CA GLU A 252 -6.43 12.75 -0.30
C GLU A 252 -7.05 12.05 -1.53
N ASN A 253 -7.56 12.83 -2.49
CA ASN A 253 -8.05 12.30 -3.76
C ASN A 253 -6.92 11.69 -4.60
N ASP A 254 -5.78 12.35 -4.70
CA ASP A 254 -4.61 11.85 -5.44
C ASP A 254 -4.05 10.56 -4.82
N ILE A 255 -3.97 10.54 -3.48
CA ILE A 255 -3.54 9.36 -2.72
C ILE A 255 -4.54 8.21 -2.92
N TYR A 256 -5.84 8.50 -2.84
CA TYR A 256 -6.90 7.51 -3.07
C TYR A 256 -6.85 6.91 -4.48
N LEU A 257 -6.64 7.75 -5.50
CA LEU A 257 -6.54 7.33 -6.90
C LEU A 257 -5.31 6.45 -7.14
N ALA A 258 -4.17 6.81 -6.55
CA ALA A 258 -2.96 5.99 -6.62
C ALA A 258 -3.17 4.59 -5.99
N GLU A 259 -3.96 4.50 -4.92
CA GLU A 259 -4.29 3.24 -4.23
C GLU A 259 -5.31 2.34 -4.96
N GLN A 260 -6.04 2.85 -5.96
CA GLN A 260 -7.03 2.03 -6.68
C GLN A 260 -6.39 0.94 -7.55
N HIS A 261 -5.13 1.12 -7.94
CA HIS A 261 -4.42 0.21 -8.83
C HIS A 261 -3.69 -0.88 -8.03
N ASP A 262 -4.29 -2.07 -7.98
CA ASP A 262 -3.72 -3.32 -7.46
C ASP A 262 -3.14 -3.27 -6.02
N ARG A 263 -4.01 -3.59 -5.04
CA ARG A 263 -3.71 -3.66 -3.60
C ARG A 263 -2.60 -4.63 -3.19
N ARG A 264 -2.14 -5.52 -4.08
CA ARG A 264 -1.04 -6.47 -3.80
C ARG A 264 0.30 -6.05 -4.40
N SER A 265 0.34 -4.91 -5.07
CA SER A 265 1.52 -4.43 -5.76
C SER A 265 2.15 -3.22 -5.06
N ARG A 266 3.41 -2.95 -5.41
CA ARG A 266 4.14 -1.73 -5.07
C ARG A 266 3.79 -0.54 -5.97
N GLU A 267 2.92 -0.78 -6.96
CA GLU A 267 2.52 0.18 -7.99
C GLU A 267 1.83 1.44 -7.42
N PRO A 268 0.95 1.36 -6.40
CA PRO A 268 0.33 2.55 -5.81
C PRO A 268 1.34 3.62 -5.38
N PHE A 269 2.45 3.19 -4.78
CA PHE A 269 3.48 4.08 -4.27
C PHE A 269 4.28 4.73 -5.41
N PHE A 270 4.54 3.97 -6.46
CA PHE A 270 5.17 4.48 -7.67
C PHE A 270 4.27 5.50 -8.38
N GLN A 271 2.97 5.22 -8.47
CA GLN A 271 1.98 6.15 -9.03
C GLN A 271 1.87 7.43 -8.20
N MET A 272 1.90 7.31 -6.88
CA MET A 272 1.87 8.48 -5.99
C MET A 272 3.07 9.42 -6.22
N LEU A 273 4.27 8.87 -6.40
CA LEU A 273 5.47 9.64 -6.75
C LEU A 273 5.40 10.24 -8.16
N ASN A 274 4.79 9.54 -9.13
CA ASN A 274 4.55 10.12 -10.46
C ASN A 274 3.57 11.28 -10.42
N THR A 275 2.50 11.17 -9.64
CA THR A 275 1.55 12.27 -9.46
C THR A 275 2.22 13.48 -8.84
N TRP A 276 3.06 13.27 -7.81
CA TRP A 276 3.87 14.34 -7.22
C TRP A 276 4.81 14.99 -8.24
N LEU A 277 5.56 14.19 -9.00
CA LEU A 277 6.47 14.67 -10.04
C LEU A 277 5.75 15.52 -11.09
N ASN A 278 4.58 15.07 -11.54
CA ASN A 278 3.78 15.78 -12.54
C ASN A 278 3.27 17.14 -12.02
N ARG A 279 2.96 17.24 -10.72
CA ARG A 279 2.53 18.50 -10.09
C ARG A 279 3.70 19.46 -9.89
N GLN A 280 4.86 18.94 -9.48
CA GLN A 280 6.02 19.77 -9.16
C GLN A 280 6.82 20.20 -10.41
N GLY A 281 6.74 19.41 -11.50
CA GLY A 281 7.41 19.71 -12.77
C GLY A 281 8.93 19.80 -12.62
N SER A 282 9.54 20.86 -13.18
CA SER A 282 10.99 21.08 -13.13
C SER A 282 11.53 21.41 -11.74
N ASN A 283 10.66 21.76 -10.78
CA ASN A 283 11.04 21.99 -9.39
C ASN A 283 11.17 20.69 -8.60
N ALA A 284 10.83 19.54 -9.20
CA ALA A 284 10.93 18.25 -8.55
C ALA A 284 12.41 17.86 -8.39
N SER A 285 12.79 17.45 -7.18
CA SER A 285 14.14 16.98 -6.92
C SER A 285 14.14 15.79 -5.97
N VAL A 286 15.15 14.93 -6.12
CA VAL A 286 15.35 13.80 -5.20
C VAL A 286 15.56 14.29 -3.77
N ASN A 287 16.20 15.45 -3.60
CA ASN A 287 16.43 16.06 -2.29
C ASN A 287 15.12 16.43 -1.61
N THR A 288 14.12 16.92 -2.35
CA THR A 288 12.78 17.20 -1.80
C THR A 288 12.16 15.94 -1.19
N LEU A 289 12.27 14.79 -1.86
CA LEU A 289 11.77 13.51 -1.33
C LEU A 289 12.53 13.08 -0.07
N LEU A 290 13.86 13.21 -0.07
CA LEU A 290 14.73 12.86 1.05
C LEU A 290 14.53 13.76 2.27
N GLU A 291 14.37 15.06 2.06
CA GLU A 291 14.06 16.05 3.10
C GLU A 291 12.67 15.78 3.69
N THR A 292 11.71 15.40 2.85
CA THR A 292 10.35 15.08 3.30
C THR A 292 10.34 13.81 4.15
N LEU A 293 11.09 12.76 3.76
CA LEU A 293 11.28 11.57 4.59
C LEU A 293 11.91 11.92 5.93
N ALA A 294 12.94 12.77 5.95
CA ALA A 294 13.55 13.22 7.19
C ALA A 294 12.56 13.99 8.08
N ARG A 295 11.73 14.85 7.48
CA ARG A 295 10.71 15.66 8.18
C ARG A 295 9.64 14.80 8.86
N ILE A 296 9.25 13.68 8.27
CA ILE A 296 8.26 12.76 8.87
C ILE A 296 8.88 11.74 9.83
N GLY A 297 10.13 11.94 10.25
CA GLY A 297 10.82 11.05 11.20
C GLY A 297 11.45 9.80 10.55
N LEU A 298 11.48 9.71 9.22
CA LEU A 298 12.13 8.64 8.45
C LEU A 298 13.53 9.04 7.95
N GLY A 299 14.29 9.80 8.75
CA GLY A 299 15.64 10.27 8.39
C GLY A 299 16.61 9.13 8.04
N GLY A 300 16.62 8.03 8.82
CA GLY A 300 17.45 6.87 8.53
C GLY A 300 17.06 6.15 7.23
N VAL A 301 15.79 6.19 6.85
CA VAL A 301 15.32 5.67 5.54
C VAL A 301 15.80 6.58 4.42
N ALA A 302 15.75 7.90 4.62
CA ALA A 302 16.28 8.87 3.66
C ALA A 302 17.78 8.65 3.40
N ASP A 303 18.58 8.45 4.45
CA ASP A 303 20.01 8.18 4.31
C ASP A 303 20.28 6.86 3.57
N LYS A 304 19.49 5.82 3.88
CA LYS A 304 19.57 4.53 3.18
C LYS A 304 19.24 4.69 1.69
N VAL A 305 18.14 5.37 1.35
CA VAL A 305 17.76 5.65 -0.04
C VAL A 305 18.88 6.43 -0.74
N ALA A 306 19.41 7.47 -0.10
CA ALA A 306 20.49 8.29 -0.67
C ALA A 306 21.74 7.43 -0.99
N SER A 307 22.13 6.55 -0.07
CA SER A 307 23.27 5.65 -0.28
C SER A 307 23.04 4.65 -1.42
N GLU A 308 21.82 4.12 -1.55
CA GLU A 308 21.51 3.14 -2.59
C GLU A 308 21.42 3.81 -3.97
N LEU A 309 20.91 5.03 -4.05
CA LEU A 309 20.90 5.83 -5.28
C LEU A 309 22.29 6.20 -5.79
N VAL A 310 23.23 6.42 -4.87
CA VAL A 310 24.65 6.66 -5.20
C VAL A 310 25.31 5.38 -5.68
N LYS A 311 25.03 4.26 -5.02
CA LYS A 311 25.52 2.93 -5.40
C LYS A 311 24.99 2.46 -6.75
N GLU A 312 23.74 2.78 -7.07
CA GLU A 312 23.12 2.52 -8.38
C GLU A 312 23.68 3.44 -9.48
N GLY A 313 24.42 4.49 -9.12
CA GLY A 313 25.07 5.40 -10.04
C GLY A 313 24.14 6.46 -10.65
N TYR A 314 22.94 6.63 -10.10
CA TYR A 314 21.99 7.66 -10.58
C TYR A 314 22.35 9.05 -10.05
N PHE A 315 22.89 9.12 -8.84
CA PHE A 315 23.21 10.38 -8.15
C PHE A 315 24.60 10.31 -7.52
N GLN A 316 25.17 11.47 -7.23
CA GLN A 316 26.40 11.58 -6.47
C GLN A 316 26.21 12.63 -5.36
N TYR A 317 26.94 12.46 -4.26
CA TYR A 317 26.97 13.50 -3.23
C TYR A 317 27.62 14.76 -3.79
N LYS A 318 26.98 15.91 -3.54
CA LYS A 318 27.58 17.21 -3.83
C LYS A 318 28.87 17.31 -3.01
N VAL A 319 30.00 17.30 -3.69
CA VAL A 319 31.29 17.62 -3.06
C VAL A 319 31.20 19.08 -2.60
N SER A 320 31.45 19.30 -1.31
CA SER A 320 31.47 20.65 -0.73
C SER A 320 32.66 21.45 -1.26
#